data_AF-A0A2W5YPX0-F1
#
_entry.id   AF-A0A2W5YPX0-F1
#
_cell.length_a   1.000
_cell.length_b   1.000
_cell.length_c   1.000
_cell.angle_alpha   90.00
_cell.angle_beta   90.00
_cell.angle_gamma   90.00
#
_symmetry.space_group_name_H-M   'P 1'
#
loop_
_entity.id
_entity.type
_entity.pdbx_description
1 polymer ?
#
loop_
_entity_poly.entity_id
_entity_poly.type
_entity_poly.pdbx_seq_one_letter_code
_entity_poly.pdbx_strand_id
1 'polypeptide(L)'
;MGDLVHDVWQCRNEAEAECAQVEPRSAAPDAHEDERRDGETRDGVAVEVLRPDVVVAQQVILKKGGQRPDDDGGKNGEVAARKVMRPGSSTWHFRFRWDFARLAAMDCAVNVRGGGEMSIFKHQVIRAAAALAMAGLALSAHGKTADSSANHLNKGVELAQQKQYDQAIAEFNAAIEADPKNERAYNDRGTVYRAQQKFPEALSDFAKAIEIAPTDPMGYFERGQTLTMQKQYSDALPDLNKALELKPDDINALRIRGFAEIGMTDWDKAIADFTAVIQVQPNDAQAYERRGFALRSQKKYQGAIADYTKSLEIKPDPDVYAKRGYTYVTYLQDYEKGIADYQQTLKINPNDYDTQQRLQYAQNFLAAKNAPPPSAPTPTPSPGLMTPMNVGIGLVVLLVLVAIIFAISRRGRGSDDEADASSGRIR
;
A
#
# COMPACT_ATOMS: atom_id res chain seq x y z
N MET A 1 -32.72 -2.98 13.96
CA MET A 1 -31.70 -2.12 14.62
C MET A 1 -30.30 -2.64 14.33
N GLY A 2 -30.04 -3.03 13.07
CA GLY A 2 -28.75 -3.49 12.56
C GLY A 2 -28.35 -2.79 11.27
N ASP A 3 -28.98 -1.65 10.98
CA ASP A 3 -29.13 -1.15 9.61
C ASP A 3 -28.21 0.05 9.27
N LEU A 4 -27.36 0.51 10.20
CA LEU A 4 -26.25 1.41 9.83
C LEU A 4 -25.08 0.69 9.20
N VAL A 5 -24.83 -0.53 9.64
CA VAL A 5 -23.73 -1.37 9.18
C VAL A 5 -23.94 -1.80 7.72
N HIS A 6 -25.18 -1.73 7.20
CA HIS A 6 -25.51 -2.13 5.83
C HIS A 6 -25.49 -0.95 4.83
N ASP A 7 -25.91 0.25 5.23
CA ASP A 7 -26.11 1.36 4.28
C ASP A 7 -24.91 2.31 4.17
N VAL A 8 -24.13 2.52 5.25
CA VAL A 8 -22.80 3.14 5.15
C VAL A 8 -21.85 2.21 4.36
N TRP A 9 -22.15 0.91 4.34
CA TRP A 9 -21.41 -0.11 3.60
C TRP A 9 -21.66 -0.09 2.08
N GLN A 10 -22.81 0.40 1.59
CA GLN A 10 -22.99 0.62 0.15
C GLN A 10 -22.15 1.79 -0.38
N CYS A 11 -22.01 2.89 0.39
CA CYS A 11 -21.07 3.96 0.05
C CYS A 11 -19.59 3.53 0.16
N ARG A 12 -19.31 2.52 1.01
CA ARG A 12 -17.99 1.92 1.20
C ARG A 12 -17.49 1.14 -0.03
N ASN A 13 -18.38 0.52 -0.81
CA ASN A 13 -17.99 -0.16 -2.06
C ASN A 13 -17.59 0.81 -3.19
N GLU A 14 -18.07 2.05 -3.18
CA GLU A 14 -17.71 3.07 -4.18
C GLU A 14 -16.36 3.74 -3.84
N ALA A 15 -16.06 3.97 -2.56
CA ALA A 15 -14.75 4.49 -2.12
C ALA A 15 -13.63 3.41 -2.13
N GLU A 16 -13.97 2.14 -1.90
CA GLU A 16 -13.03 1.01 -2.05
C GLU A 16 -12.68 0.76 -3.54
N ALA A 17 -13.57 1.11 -4.48
CA ALA A 17 -13.26 1.10 -5.92
C ALA A 17 -12.18 2.14 -6.29
N GLU A 18 -12.08 3.25 -5.55
CA GLU A 18 -11.02 4.26 -5.74
C GLU A 18 -9.71 3.87 -5.03
N CYS A 19 -9.75 3.17 -3.89
CA CYS A 19 -8.55 2.61 -3.26
C CYS A 19 -7.94 1.43 -4.05
N ALA A 20 -8.75 0.74 -4.86
CA ALA A 20 -8.30 -0.33 -5.77
C ALA A 20 -7.55 0.18 -7.01
N GLN A 21 -7.58 1.48 -7.31
CA GLN A 21 -7.01 2.09 -8.52
C GLN A 21 -5.51 2.44 -8.43
N VAL A 22 -4.79 2.03 -7.39
CA VAL A 22 -3.35 2.33 -7.26
C VAL A 22 -2.52 1.07 -7.41
N GLU A 23 -2.27 0.69 -8.67
CA GLU A 23 -1.16 -0.20 -9.01
C GLU A 23 0.20 0.51 -8.79
N PRO A 24 1.24 -0.20 -8.31
CA PRO A 24 2.60 0.29 -8.43
C PRO A 24 2.98 0.33 -9.92
N ARG A 25 3.39 1.52 -10.41
CA ARG A 25 3.99 1.64 -11.75
C ARG A 25 5.16 0.67 -11.91
N SER A 26 5.19 0.08 -13.09
CA SER A 26 6.01 -1.04 -13.55
C SER A 26 7.52 -0.91 -13.32
N ALA A 27 8.12 -2.01 -12.84
CA ALA A 27 9.49 -2.38 -13.18
C ALA A 27 9.44 -3.21 -14.48
N ALA A 28 10.15 -2.76 -15.52
CA ALA A 28 10.34 -3.49 -16.77
C ALA A 28 11.39 -4.62 -16.62
N PRO A 29 11.35 -5.67 -17.45
CA PRO A 29 12.24 -6.83 -17.31
C PRO A 29 13.61 -6.63 -17.99
N ASP A 30 14.56 -7.39 -17.46
CA ASP A 30 16.00 -7.48 -17.72
C ASP A 30 16.50 -7.23 -19.16
N ALA A 31 17.61 -6.49 -19.26
CA ALA A 31 18.47 -6.40 -20.43
C ALA A 31 19.85 -7.02 -20.14
N HIS A 32 20.30 -7.80 -21.12
CA HIS A 32 21.48 -8.66 -21.18
C HIS A 32 22.84 -7.97 -20.95
N GLU A 33 23.79 -8.80 -20.50
CA GLU A 33 25.24 -8.58 -20.40
C GLU A 33 25.89 -8.05 -21.70
N ASP A 34 26.83 -7.10 -21.58
CA ASP A 34 27.97 -6.98 -22.50
C ASP A 34 29.17 -6.38 -21.75
N GLU A 35 30.28 -7.13 -21.70
CA GLU A 35 31.56 -6.71 -21.13
C GLU A 35 32.34 -5.83 -22.13
N ARG A 36 32.95 -4.72 -21.67
CA ARG A 36 34.27 -4.24 -22.12
C ARG A 36 34.81 -3.07 -21.27
N ARG A 37 35.94 -3.34 -20.59
CA ARG A 37 37.18 -2.54 -20.37
C ARG A 37 37.18 -1.11 -20.94
N ASP A 38 37.59 -0.05 -20.24
CA ASP A 38 38.83 0.26 -19.48
C ASP A 38 38.48 1.28 -18.35
N GLY A 39 39.17 1.52 -17.24
CA GLY A 39 40.51 1.21 -16.76
C GLY A 39 40.96 2.39 -15.89
N GLU A 40 40.75 2.36 -14.57
CA GLU A 40 41.61 3.05 -13.58
C GLU A 40 41.35 2.58 -12.14
N THR A 41 42.41 2.63 -11.35
CA THR A 41 42.74 1.84 -10.16
C THR A 41 42.07 2.23 -8.84
N ARG A 42 41.39 1.25 -8.24
CA ARG A 42 41.55 0.70 -6.86
C ARG A 42 41.71 1.68 -5.68
N ASP A 43 40.70 1.68 -4.80
CA ASP A 43 40.83 1.16 -3.42
C ASP A 43 39.55 0.38 -3.06
N GLY A 44 39.72 -0.84 -2.55
CA GLY A 44 38.66 -1.83 -2.48
C GLY A 44 37.82 -1.77 -1.19
N VAL A 45 36.50 -1.85 -1.36
CA VAL A 45 35.58 -2.52 -0.42
C VAL A 45 34.58 -3.31 -1.27
N ALA A 46 34.44 -4.61 -0.97
CA ALA A 46 33.49 -5.51 -1.62
C ALA A 46 32.05 -5.18 -1.20
N VAL A 47 31.14 -5.49 -2.13
CA VAL A 47 29.76 -5.07 -2.26
C VAL A 47 28.80 -5.82 -1.32
N GLU A 48 27.83 -5.09 -0.75
CA GLU A 48 26.46 -5.60 -0.61
C GLU A 48 25.50 -4.49 -1.05
N VAL A 49 25.07 -4.53 -2.32
CA VAL A 49 24.09 -3.61 -2.92
C VAL A 49 22.70 -4.09 -2.50
N LEU A 50 22.15 -3.45 -1.47
CA LEU A 50 20.73 -3.51 -1.15
C LEU A 50 19.95 -2.67 -2.18
N ARG A 51 18.85 -3.24 -2.67
CA ARG A 51 17.97 -2.71 -3.74
C ARG A 51 17.47 -1.27 -3.50
N PRO A 52 17.19 -0.50 -4.57
CA PRO A 52 16.85 0.92 -4.48
C PRO A 52 15.33 1.17 -4.34
N ASP A 53 14.69 0.66 -3.28
CA ASP A 53 13.24 0.85 -3.07
C ASP A 53 12.90 1.39 -1.67
N VAL A 54 13.65 2.38 -1.17
CA VAL A 54 13.29 3.08 0.08
C VAL A 54 13.55 4.59 -0.05
N VAL A 55 12.49 5.36 -0.32
CA VAL A 55 12.48 6.81 -0.05
C VAL A 55 12.10 7.00 1.41
N VAL A 56 13.09 7.04 2.31
CA VAL A 56 12.88 7.56 3.67
C VAL A 56 12.97 9.09 3.60
N ALA A 57 11.83 9.77 3.62
CA ALA A 57 11.79 11.20 3.91
C ALA A 57 11.97 11.40 5.43
N GLN A 58 13.23 11.45 5.89
CA GLN A 58 13.55 11.83 7.26
C GLN A 58 13.68 13.37 7.30
N GLN A 59 12.71 14.05 7.91
CA GLN A 59 12.86 15.46 8.29
C GLN A 59 13.90 15.55 9.41
N VAL A 60 15.17 15.74 9.05
CA VAL A 60 16.20 16.18 9.97
C VAL A 60 16.13 17.70 10.06
N ILE A 61 15.66 18.21 11.21
CA ILE A 61 15.76 19.63 11.54
C ILE A 61 17.25 19.97 11.67
N LEU A 62 17.78 20.66 10.65
CA LEU A 62 19.10 21.29 10.70
C LEU A 62 19.04 22.47 11.68
N LYS A 63 19.61 22.29 12.89
CA LYS A 63 20.04 23.44 13.71
C LYS A 63 21.25 24.08 13.03
N LYS A 64 21.15 25.37 12.72
CA LYS A 64 22.27 26.22 12.27
C LYS A 64 23.42 26.14 13.29
N GLY A 65 24.64 26.00 12.77
CA GLY A 65 25.90 25.93 13.51
C GLY A 65 26.18 27.16 14.38
N GLY A 66 27.19 27.21 15.22
CA GLY A 66 28.36 26.35 15.39
C GLY A 66 29.55 27.27 15.64
N GLN A 67 30.23 27.13 16.78
CA GLN A 67 31.65 27.49 16.97
C GLN A 67 32.21 26.88 18.26
N ARG A 68 33.55 26.80 18.30
CA ARG A 68 34.41 25.70 18.78
C ARG A 68 34.54 25.50 20.30
N PRO A 69 35.06 24.32 20.73
CA PRO A 69 35.46 24.06 22.10
C PRO A 69 36.95 24.40 22.32
N ASP A 70 37.24 25.22 23.35
CA ASP A 70 38.57 25.33 23.94
C ASP A 70 38.43 25.09 25.46
N ASP A 71 39.17 24.08 25.92
CA ASP A 71 39.89 23.88 27.19
C ASP A 71 39.30 24.18 28.59
N ASP A 72 39.76 23.30 29.49
CA ASP A 72 39.95 23.42 30.95
C ASP A 72 38.78 23.15 31.92
N GLY A 73 38.81 21.93 32.47
CA GLY A 73 39.18 21.74 33.87
C GLY A 73 38.17 22.09 34.99
N GLY A 74 37.61 21.05 35.61
CA GLY A 74 37.67 20.90 37.08
C GLY A 74 36.58 21.53 37.97
N LYS A 75 36.04 20.63 38.81
CA LYS A 75 35.62 20.84 40.23
C LYS A 75 34.30 21.59 40.54
N ASN A 76 33.50 20.88 41.34
CA ASN A 76 32.72 21.30 42.52
C ASN A 76 32.12 22.71 42.58
N GLY A 77 30.83 22.78 42.90
CA GLY A 77 30.28 23.94 43.60
C GLY A 77 28.75 24.03 43.57
N GLU A 78 28.10 23.59 44.66
CA GLU A 78 26.86 24.23 45.10
C GLU A 78 27.12 25.73 45.31
N VAL A 79 26.34 26.62 44.70
CA VAL A 79 26.06 27.93 45.28
C VAL A 79 24.63 28.35 44.95
N ALA A 80 23.95 28.77 46.01
CA ALA A 80 22.58 29.22 46.08
C ALA A 80 22.33 30.65 45.55
N ALA A 81 21.03 30.97 45.52
CA ALA A 81 20.39 32.30 45.47
C ALA A 81 20.28 32.93 44.06
N ARG A 82 19.19 33.59 43.66
CA ARG A 82 18.29 34.47 44.42
C ARG A 82 16.87 34.48 43.86
N LYS A 83 15.95 34.67 44.80
CA LYS A 83 14.59 35.18 44.64
C LYS A 83 14.63 36.57 43.99
N VAL A 84 14.02 36.71 42.81
CA VAL A 84 13.60 38.01 42.25
C VAL A 84 12.08 37.96 42.12
N MET A 85 11.39 38.69 42.98
CA MET A 85 9.96 38.96 42.87
C MET A 85 9.76 40.10 41.87
N ARG A 86 8.86 39.94 40.89
CA ARG A 86 8.14 41.04 40.24
C ARG A 86 6.64 40.70 40.11
N PRO A 87 5.76 41.71 40.12
CA PRO A 87 4.34 41.56 40.42
C PRO A 87 3.45 41.54 39.16
N GLY A 88 2.32 40.83 39.26
CA GLY A 88 1.16 40.88 38.34
C GLY A 88 1.38 40.19 36.99
N SER A 89 0.43 39.47 36.40
CA SER A 89 -0.91 39.03 36.77
C SER A 89 -1.28 37.87 35.84
N SER A 90 -2.17 37.01 36.33
CA SER A 90 -3.06 36.13 35.55
C SER A 90 -2.40 35.03 34.70
N THR A 91 -2.18 33.87 35.32
CA THR A 91 -2.43 32.56 34.70
C THR A 91 -2.63 31.53 35.82
N TRP A 92 -3.87 31.11 36.03
CA TRP A 92 -4.20 30.02 36.94
C TRP A 92 -3.88 28.70 36.25
N HIS A 93 -2.87 27.98 36.76
CA HIS A 93 -2.69 26.57 36.45
C HIS A 93 -3.75 25.76 37.21
N PHE A 94 -4.75 25.23 36.51
CA PHE A 94 -5.57 24.14 37.04
C PHE A 94 -4.72 22.87 37.04
N ARG A 95 -4.15 22.55 38.21
CA ARG A 95 -3.65 21.22 38.50
C ARG A 95 -4.81 20.46 39.16
N PHE A 96 -5.62 19.76 38.37
CA PHE A 96 -6.62 18.84 38.90
C PHE A 96 -5.91 17.68 39.58
N ARG A 97 -5.77 17.78 40.89
CA ARG A 97 -5.48 16.64 41.77
C ARG A 97 -6.81 16.28 42.41
N TRP A 98 -7.36 15.14 42.02
CA TRP A 98 -8.55 14.56 42.64
C TRP A 98 -8.21 14.14 44.07
N ASP A 99 -8.34 15.05 45.04
CA ASP A 99 -8.41 14.69 46.45
C ASP A 99 -9.86 14.38 46.80
N PHE A 100 -10.24 13.10 46.77
CA PHE A 100 -11.53 12.59 47.26
C PHE A 100 -11.70 12.73 48.80
N ALA A 101 -10.78 13.40 49.50
CA ALA A 101 -10.75 13.47 50.96
C ALA A 101 -11.43 14.72 51.57
N ARG A 102 -12.20 15.51 50.81
CA ARG A 102 -12.84 16.75 51.31
C ARG A 102 -14.37 16.82 51.27
N LEU A 103 -15.05 15.70 51.07
CA LEU A 103 -16.51 15.63 51.25
C LEU A 103 -16.96 15.06 52.61
N ALA A 104 -16.03 14.67 53.49
CA ALA A 104 -16.35 14.11 54.81
C ALA A 104 -16.21 15.10 55.99
N ALA A 105 -15.87 16.38 55.75
CA ALA A 105 -15.62 17.34 56.82
C ALA A 105 -16.35 18.67 56.58
N MET A 106 -17.68 18.62 56.57
CA MET A 106 -18.51 19.77 56.92
C MET A 106 -19.45 19.33 58.05
N ASP A 107 -18.89 19.19 59.24
CA ASP A 107 -19.68 19.28 60.46
C ASP A 107 -20.14 20.74 60.58
N CYS A 108 -21.35 21.02 60.10
CA CYS A 108 -22.09 22.20 60.53
C CYS A 108 -22.37 22.05 62.03
N ALA A 109 -21.55 22.72 62.85
CA ALA A 109 -21.77 22.86 64.27
C ALA A 109 -23.04 23.69 64.52
N VAL A 110 -24.19 23.03 64.63
CA VAL A 110 -25.40 23.61 65.22
C VAL A 110 -25.29 23.39 66.73
N ASN A 111 -24.91 24.45 67.44
CA ASN A 111 -24.77 24.45 68.88
C ASN A 111 -26.16 24.52 69.52
N VAL A 112 -26.76 23.36 69.85
CA VAL A 112 -27.97 23.29 70.68
C VAL A 112 -27.53 23.05 72.13
N ARG A 113 -27.60 24.10 72.94
CA ARG A 113 -27.34 24.05 74.38
C ARG A 113 -28.65 23.64 75.08
N GLY A 114 -28.76 22.38 75.49
CA GLY A 114 -29.89 21.87 76.29
C GLY A 114 -29.84 20.34 76.43
N GLY A 115 -29.72 19.87 77.67
CA GLY A 115 -29.39 18.47 78.00
C GLY A 115 -30.46 17.43 77.64
N GLY A 116 -30.01 16.18 77.55
CA GLY A 116 -30.84 14.98 77.40
C GLY A 116 -30.23 13.98 76.42
N GLU A 117 -29.77 12.84 76.94
CA GLU A 117 -29.23 11.70 76.19
C GLU A 117 -30.27 11.10 75.23
N MET A 118 -30.41 11.69 74.03
CA MET A 118 -31.25 11.11 72.98
C MET A 118 -30.92 11.70 71.59
N SER A 119 -29.65 11.71 71.17
CA SER A 119 -29.27 12.40 69.91
C SER A 119 -28.25 11.70 69.01
N ILE A 120 -27.88 10.44 69.27
CA ILE A 120 -26.93 9.73 68.37
C ILE A 120 -27.68 8.89 67.32
N PHE A 121 -28.82 8.28 67.67
CA PHE A 121 -29.59 7.43 66.76
C PHE A 121 -30.35 8.22 65.68
N LYS A 122 -30.87 9.42 66.01
CA LYS A 122 -31.58 10.29 65.04
C LYS A 122 -30.64 10.82 63.94
N HIS A 123 -29.39 11.13 64.27
CA HIS A 123 -28.40 11.63 63.31
C HIS A 123 -27.96 10.57 62.29
N GLN A 124 -27.82 9.31 62.70
CA GLN A 124 -27.50 8.19 61.82
C GLN A 124 -28.62 7.92 60.80
N VAL A 125 -29.89 7.95 61.26
CA VAL A 125 -31.07 7.74 60.40
C VAL A 125 -31.26 8.90 59.41
N ILE A 126 -31.05 10.15 59.83
CA ILE A 126 -31.14 11.32 58.94
C ILE A 126 -30.01 11.30 57.88
N ARG A 127 -28.79 10.90 58.25
CA ARG A 127 -27.67 10.75 57.30
C ARG A 127 -27.91 9.62 56.29
N ALA A 128 -28.44 8.47 56.73
CA ALA A 128 -28.81 7.37 55.84
C ALA A 128 -29.96 7.75 54.89
N ALA A 129 -30.98 8.46 55.40
CA ALA A 129 -32.09 8.96 54.58
C ALA A 129 -31.65 10.02 53.56
N ALA A 130 -30.73 10.92 53.95
CA ALA A 130 -30.14 11.89 53.03
C ALA A 130 -29.26 11.21 51.96
N ALA A 131 -28.47 10.19 52.31
CA ALA A 131 -27.68 9.43 51.36
C ALA A 131 -28.57 8.64 50.37
N LEU A 132 -29.66 8.02 50.83
CA LEU A 132 -30.65 7.36 49.99
C LEU A 132 -31.41 8.35 49.08
N ALA A 133 -31.75 9.54 49.59
CA ALA A 133 -32.38 10.59 48.79
C ALA A 133 -31.44 11.15 47.72
N MET A 134 -30.16 11.36 48.05
CA MET A 134 -29.13 11.79 47.10
C MET A 134 -28.83 10.71 46.07
N ALA A 135 -28.80 9.43 46.47
CA ALA A 135 -28.69 8.30 45.55
C ALA A 135 -29.90 8.20 44.61
N GLY A 136 -31.12 8.39 45.13
CA GLY A 136 -32.35 8.42 44.34
C GLY A 136 -32.39 9.59 43.34
N LEU A 137 -31.95 10.79 43.76
CA LEU A 137 -31.83 11.95 42.87
C LEU A 137 -30.75 11.74 41.81
N ALA A 138 -29.58 11.21 42.18
CA ALA A 138 -28.51 10.88 41.24
C ALA A 138 -28.92 9.84 40.20
N LEU A 139 -29.70 8.82 40.60
CA LEU A 139 -30.24 7.81 39.71
C LEU A 139 -31.31 8.38 38.77
N SER A 140 -32.18 9.25 39.27
CA SER A 140 -33.19 9.95 38.45
C SER A 140 -32.59 10.95 37.47
N ALA A 141 -31.45 11.56 37.83
CA ALA A 141 -30.70 12.44 36.95
C ALA A 141 -29.93 11.65 35.88
N HIS A 142 -29.29 10.53 36.27
CA HIS A 142 -28.62 9.62 35.31
C HIS A 142 -29.60 9.02 34.30
N GLY A 143 -30.83 8.67 34.71
CA GLY A 143 -31.85 8.19 33.77
C GLY A 143 -32.20 9.22 32.69
N LYS A 144 -32.38 10.49 33.09
CA LYS A 144 -32.69 11.58 32.14
C LYS A 144 -31.51 11.91 31.21
N THR A 145 -30.27 11.84 31.68
CA THR A 145 -29.10 12.11 30.84
C THR A 145 -28.81 10.95 29.88
N ALA A 146 -29.02 9.70 30.31
CA ALA A 146 -28.92 8.53 29.44
C ALA A 146 -29.97 8.55 28.32
N ASP A 147 -31.22 8.87 28.64
CA ASP A 147 -32.30 9.03 27.65
C ASP A 147 -31.98 10.16 26.65
N SER A 148 -31.38 11.26 27.13
CA SER A 148 -30.93 12.36 26.27
C SER A 148 -29.77 11.94 25.36
N SER A 149 -28.78 11.22 25.88
CA SER A 149 -27.64 10.71 25.09
C SER A 149 -28.10 9.79 23.98
N ALA A 150 -29.01 8.85 24.28
CA ALA A 150 -29.57 7.92 23.31
C ALA A 150 -30.34 8.62 22.18
N ASN A 151 -31.09 9.68 22.49
CA ASN A 151 -31.80 10.46 21.48
C ASN A 151 -30.85 11.20 20.52
N HIS A 152 -29.83 11.87 21.06
CA HIS A 152 -28.78 12.51 20.26
C HIS A 152 -28.01 11.50 19.41
N LEU A 153 -27.70 10.33 19.97
CA LEU A 153 -27.04 9.24 19.24
C LEU A 153 -27.87 8.80 18.03
N ASN A 154 -29.16 8.49 18.23
CA ASN A 154 -30.05 8.05 17.14
C ASN A 154 -30.20 9.12 16.05
N LYS A 155 -30.31 10.38 16.44
CA LYS A 155 -30.41 11.50 15.48
C LYS A 155 -29.10 11.70 14.72
N GLY A 156 -27.95 11.64 15.39
CA GLY A 156 -26.64 11.72 14.74
C GLY A 156 -26.45 10.60 13.72
N VAL A 157 -26.90 9.40 14.08
CA VAL A 157 -26.93 8.23 13.21
C VAL A 157 -27.78 8.45 11.95
N GLU A 158 -29.00 8.97 12.07
CA GLU A 158 -29.87 9.29 10.93
C GLU A 158 -29.26 10.37 10.01
N LEU A 159 -28.67 11.41 10.59
CA LEU A 159 -27.98 12.47 9.85
C LEU A 159 -26.75 11.93 9.10
N ALA A 160 -26.01 11.00 9.70
CA ALA A 160 -24.86 10.35 9.07
C ALA A 160 -25.30 9.53 7.84
N GLN A 161 -26.42 8.81 7.91
CA GLN A 161 -27.00 8.10 6.75
C GLN A 161 -27.39 9.07 5.63
N GLN A 162 -27.87 10.27 5.97
CA GLN A 162 -28.17 11.33 5.02
C GLN A 162 -26.92 12.08 4.52
N LYS A 163 -25.72 11.63 4.90
CA LYS A 163 -24.42 12.28 4.60
C LYS A 163 -24.29 13.71 5.13
N GLN A 164 -25.13 14.09 6.10
CA GLN A 164 -25.08 15.39 6.79
C GLN A 164 -24.06 15.33 7.92
N TYR A 165 -22.80 15.09 7.57
CA TYR A 165 -21.74 14.70 8.51
C TYR A 165 -21.48 15.73 9.61
N ASP A 166 -21.46 17.03 9.31
CA ASP A 166 -21.18 18.05 10.32
C ASP A 166 -22.32 18.15 11.36
N GLN A 167 -23.57 17.93 10.93
CA GLN A 167 -24.72 17.87 11.84
C GLN A 167 -24.71 16.59 12.66
N ALA A 168 -24.35 15.45 12.04
CA ALA A 168 -24.17 14.19 12.75
C ALA A 168 -23.12 14.29 13.85
N ILE A 169 -21.95 14.90 13.55
CA ILE A 169 -20.89 15.15 14.53
C ILE A 169 -21.40 16.02 15.69
N ALA A 170 -22.19 17.06 15.40
CA ALA A 170 -22.76 17.90 16.45
C ALA A 170 -23.69 17.12 17.39
N GLU A 171 -24.54 16.24 16.84
CA GLU A 171 -25.39 15.36 17.65
C GLU A 171 -24.57 14.34 18.45
N PHE A 172 -23.53 13.74 17.87
CA PHE A 172 -22.65 12.83 18.61
C PHE A 172 -21.87 13.54 19.72
N ASN A 173 -21.46 14.80 19.50
CA ASN A 173 -20.88 15.63 20.56
C ASN A 173 -21.87 15.80 21.72
N ALA A 174 -23.14 16.13 21.43
CA ALA A 174 -24.17 16.26 22.44
C ALA A 174 -24.44 14.92 23.17
N ALA A 175 -24.40 13.79 22.45
CA ALA A 175 -24.52 12.46 23.05
C ALA A 175 -23.38 12.14 24.03
N ILE A 176 -22.14 12.50 23.67
CA ILE A 176 -20.94 12.34 24.49
C ILE A 176 -20.93 13.30 25.69
N GLU A 177 -21.42 14.53 25.52
CA GLU A 177 -21.57 15.48 26.62
C GLU A 177 -22.60 14.99 27.65
N ALA A 178 -23.70 14.39 27.17
CA ALA A 178 -24.75 13.83 28.02
C ALA A 178 -24.31 12.53 28.72
N ASP A 179 -23.50 11.69 28.05
CA ASP A 179 -22.88 10.50 28.63
C ASP A 179 -21.45 10.29 28.10
N PRO A 180 -20.42 10.73 28.84
CA PRO A 180 -19.02 10.57 28.45
C PRO A 180 -18.52 9.11 28.44
N LYS A 181 -19.31 8.16 28.91
CA LYS A 181 -19.00 6.72 28.91
C LYS A 181 -19.78 5.95 27.84
N ASN A 182 -20.44 6.64 26.92
CA ASN A 182 -21.11 6.02 25.79
C ASN A 182 -20.09 5.70 24.69
N GLU A 183 -19.54 4.48 24.70
CA GLU A 183 -18.56 4.00 23.72
C GLU A 183 -19.10 4.07 22.29
N ARG A 184 -20.39 3.83 22.12
CA ARG A 184 -21.05 3.83 20.82
C ARG A 184 -21.07 5.22 20.19
N ALA A 185 -21.27 6.27 20.99
CA ALA A 185 -21.21 7.64 20.48
C ALA A 185 -19.81 8.00 19.95
N TYR A 186 -18.74 7.53 20.60
CA TYR A 186 -17.38 7.67 20.09
C TYR A 186 -17.16 6.86 18.81
N ASN A 187 -17.58 5.59 18.78
CA ASN A 187 -17.48 4.76 17.56
C ASN A 187 -18.22 5.42 16.37
N ASP A 188 -19.48 5.80 16.54
CA ASP A 188 -20.30 6.37 15.47
C ASP A 188 -19.73 7.72 14.97
N ARG A 189 -19.22 8.57 15.88
CA ARG A 189 -18.53 9.81 15.50
C ARG A 189 -17.21 9.55 14.77
N GLY A 190 -16.43 8.58 15.24
CA GLY A 190 -15.20 8.14 14.60
C GLY A 190 -15.44 7.64 13.17
N THR A 191 -16.52 6.88 12.95
CA THR A 191 -16.92 6.42 11.61
C THR A 191 -17.27 7.59 10.69
N VAL A 192 -17.96 8.63 11.20
CA VAL A 192 -18.22 9.85 10.43
C VAL A 192 -16.93 10.62 10.12
N TYR A 193 -16.01 10.76 11.09
CA TYR A 193 -14.71 11.38 10.82
C TYR A 193 -13.93 10.63 9.75
N ARG A 194 -13.92 9.28 9.80
CA ARG A 194 -13.30 8.45 8.77
C ARG A 194 -13.94 8.65 7.39
N ALA A 195 -15.28 8.75 7.32
CA ALA A 195 -15.99 9.04 6.07
C ALA A 195 -15.62 10.42 5.50
N GLN A 196 -15.28 11.39 6.36
CA GLN A 196 -14.73 12.70 5.98
C GLN A 196 -13.20 12.69 5.73
N GLN A 197 -12.54 11.52 5.75
CA GLN A 197 -11.07 11.37 5.69
C GLN A 197 -10.30 12.09 6.80
N LYS A 198 -10.96 12.43 7.91
CA LYS A 198 -10.37 12.99 9.14
C LYS A 198 -9.85 11.85 10.01
N PHE A 199 -8.83 11.17 9.51
CA PHE A 199 -8.33 9.95 10.12
C PHE A 199 -7.76 10.12 11.55
N PRO A 200 -7.01 11.19 11.87
CA PRO A 200 -6.52 11.38 13.24
C PRO A 200 -7.64 11.48 14.28
N GLU A 201 -8.71 12.21 13.96
CA GLU A 201 -9.89 12.35 14.81
C GLU A 201 -10.63 11.01 14.96
N ALA A 202 -10.79 10.27 13.86
CA ALA A 202 -11.38 8.94 13.88
C ALA A 202 -10.60 7.97 14.78
N LEU A 203 -9.27 7.90 14.63
CA LEU A 203 -8.41 7.05 15.44
C LEU A 203 -8.45 7.41 16.93
N SER A 204 -8.54 8.71 17.25
CA SER A 204 -8.70 9.18 18.63
C SER A 204 -10.03 8.70 19.24
N ASP A 205 -11.12 8.79 18.48
CA ASP A 205 -12.45 8.36 18.94
C ASP A 205 -12.52 6.84 19.13
N PHE A 206 -12.00 6.06 18.18
CA PHE A 206 -11.95 4.60 18.34
C PHE A 206 -11.06 4.18 19.52
N ALA A 207 -9.94 4.88 19.75
CA ALA A 207 -9.11 4.64 20.94
C ALA A 207 -9.88 4.93 22.24
N LYS A 208 -10.72 5.98 22.26
CA LYS A 208 -11.56 6.30 23.41
C LYS A 208 -12.67 5.26 23.62
N ALA A 209 -13.30 4.78 22.56
CA ALA A 209 -14.28 3.70 22.64
C ALA A 209 -13.68 2.41 23.22
N ILE A 210 -12.47 2.04 22.80
CA ILE A 210 -11.71 0.89 23.35
C ILE A 210 -11.38 1.09 24.84
N GLU A 211 -11.01 2.31 25.25
CA GLU A 211 -10.74 2.63 26.67
C GLU A 211 -11.99 2.43 27.54
N ILE A 212 -13.16 2.81 27.02
CA ILE A 212 -14.46 2.72 27.72
C ILE A 212 -14.95 1.27 27.76
N ALA A 213 -14.88 0.56 26.63
CA ALA A 213 -15.40 -0.80 26.47
C ALA A 213 -14.33 -1.75 25.88
N PRO A 214 -13.34 -2.19 26.69
CA PRO A 214 -12.21 -3.00 26.21
C PRO A 214 -12.59 -4.43 25.78
N THR A 215 -13.82 -4.86 26.04
CA THR A 215 -14.36 -6.15 25.60
C THR A 215 -15.33 -6.04 24.43
N ASP A 216 -15.60 -4.82 23.93
CA ASP A 216 -16.37 -4.62 22.71
C ASP A 216 -15.44 -4.74 21.49
N PRO A 217 -15.69 -5.70 20.57
CA PRO A 217 -14.88 -5.83 19.36
C PRO A 217 -14.96 -4.62 18.41
N MET A 218 -16.03 -3.81 18.48
CA MET A 218 -16.30 -2.77 17.48
C MET A 218 -15.19 -1.72 17.41
N GLY A 219 -14.76 -1.19 18.56
CA GLY A 219 -13.72 -0.16 18.60
C GLY A 219 -12.39 -0.64 18.01
N TYR A 220 -12.01 -1.89 18.30
CA TYR A 220 -10.83 -2.53 17.71
C TYR A 220 -10.98 -2.70 16.19
N PHE A 221 -12.12 -3.23 15.74
CA PHE A 221 -12.39 -3.42 14.32
C PHE A 221 -12.31 -2.09 13.54
N GLU A 222 -12.99 -1.04 14.02
CA GLU A 222 -13.02 0.25 13.33
C GLU A 222 -11.64 0.93 13.31
N ARG A 223 -10.88 0.86 14.42
CA ARG A 223 -9.50 1.39 14.44
C ARG A 223 -8.58 0.62 13.50
N GLY A 224 -8.64 -0.71 13.52
CA GLY A 224 -7.87 -1.58 12.62
C GLY A 224 -8.23 -1.36 11.14
N GLN A 225 -9.51 -1.17 10.82
CA GLN A 225 -9.95 -0.79 9.48
C GLN A 225 -9.39 0.56 9.04
N THR A 226 -9.43 1.57 9.92
CA THR A 226 -8.91 2.91 9.64
C THR A 226 -7.41 2.91 9.35
N LEU A 227 -6.65 2.13 10.13
CA LEU A 227 -5.21 1.94 9.92
C LEU A 227 -4.92 1.19 8.61
N THR A 228 -5.73 0.18 8.28
CA THR A 228 -5.63 -0.56 7.01
C THR A 228 -5.88 0.36 5.81
N MET A 229 -6.88 1.25 5.89
CA MET A 229 -7.15 2.27 4.85
C MET A 229 -5.97 3.23 4.66
N GLN A 230 -5.25 3.56 5.73
CA GLN A 230 -4.01 4.34 5.70
C GLN A 230 -2.77 3.53 5.30
N LYS A 231 -2.93 2.24 4.95
CA LYS A 231 -1.84 1.30 4.63
C LYS A 231 -0.87 1.07 5.79
N GLN A 232 -1.27 1.38 7.02
CA GLN A 232 -0.53 1.11 8.26
C GLN A 232 -0.82 -0.31 8.75
N TYR A 233 -0.47 -1.30 7.93
CA TYR A 233 -0.88 -2.69 8.16
C TYR A 233 -0.33 -3.29 9.45
N SER A 234 0.94 -3.00 9.79
CA SER A 234 1.56 -3.47 11.04
C SER A 234 0.80 -3.04 12.28
N ASP A 235 0.27 -1.81 12.26
CA ASP A 235 -0.42 -1.20 13.37
C ASP A 235 -1.89 -1.64 13.43
N ALA A 236 -2.47 -1.99 12.27
CA ALA A 236 -3.84 -2.50 12.16
C ALA A 236 -3.99 -3.94 12.71
N LEU A 237 -3.02 -4.81 12.47
CA LEU A 237 -3.11 -6.24 12.78
C LEU A 237 -3.39 -6.55 14.26
N PRO A 238 -2.76 -5.90 15.26
CA PRO A 238 -3.09 -6.13 16.67
C PRO A 238 -4.55 -5.89 17.01
N ASP A 239 -5.15 -4.83 16.46
CA ASP A 239 -6.55 -4.49 16.70
C ASP A 239 -7.49 -5.48 16.00
N LEU A 240 -7.21 -5.82 14.74
CA LEU A 240 -8.01 -6.80 14.00
C LEU A 240 -7.95 -8.20 14.64
N ASN A 241 -6.77 -8.59 15.14
CA ASN A 241 -6.61 -9.81 15.93
C ASN A 241 -7.44 -9.76 17.22
N LYS A 242 -7.44 -8.62 17.93
CA LYS A 242 -8.23 -8.48 19.15
C LYS A 242 -9.73 -8.51 18.88
N ALA A 243 -10.18 -7.87 17.80
CA ALA A 243 -11.58 -7.92 17.36
C ALA A 243 -12.01 -9.37 17.08
N LEU A 244 -11.18 -10.16 16.39
CA LEU A 244 -11.45 -11.56 16.09
C LEU A 244 -11.27 -12.51 17.30
N GLU A 245 -10.46 -12.13 18.29
CA GLU A 245 -10.41 -12.84 19.58
C GLU A 245 -11.74 -12.70 20.33
N LEU A 246 -12.31 -11.49 20.32
CA LEU A 246 -13.59 -11.17 20.98
C LEU A 246 -14.81 -11.67 20.19
N LYS A 247 -14.72 -11.68 18.86
CA LYS A 247 -15.78 -12.14 17.94
C LYS A 247 -15.18 -12.91 16.74
N PRO A 248 -14.94 -14.23 16.90
CA PRO A 248 -14.21 -15.04 15.91
C PRO A 248 -14.87 -15.20 14.55
N ASP A 249 -16.18 -15.02 14.46
CA ASP A 249 -16.98 -15.20 13.25
C ASP A 249 -17.29 -13.88 12.53
N ASP A 250 -16.64 -12.77 12.91
CA ASP A 250 -16.81 -11.50 12.24
C ASP A 250 -16.16 -11.49 10.84
N ILE A 251 -17.00 -11.74 9.83
CA ILE A 251 -16.59 -11.80 8.43
C ILE A 251 -15.93 -10.50 7.96
N ASN A 252 -16.38 -9.34 8.46
CA ASN A 252 -15.79 -8.06 8.08
C ASN A 252 -14.39 -7.92 8.67
N ALA A 253 -14.20 -8.31 9.93
CA ALA A 253 -12.88 -8.31 10.55
C ALA A 253 -11.92 -9.29 9.85
N LEU A 254 -12.39 -10.48 9.47
CA LEU A 254 -11.61 -11.45 8.67
C LEU A 254 -11.17 -10.87 7.32
N ARG A 255 -12.07 -10.21 6.58
CA ARG A 255 -11.72 -9.58 5.30
C ARG A 255 -10.65 -8.51 5.50
N ILE A 256 -10.87 -7.59 6.43
CA ILE A 256 -9.95 -6.46 6.67
C ILE A 256 -8.59 -6.97 7.15
N ARG A 257 -8.56 -8.01 7.99
CA ARG A 257 -7.30 -8.65 8.39
C ARG A 257 -6.60 -9.31 7.20
N GLY A 258 -7.31 -10.10 6.40
CA GLY A 258 -6.76 -10.68 5.17
C GLY A 258 -6.21 -9.63 4.19
N PHE A 259 -6.85 -8.46 4.09
CA PHE A 259 -6.31 -7.31 3.33
C PHE A 259 -5.02 -6.77 3.91
N ALA A 260 -4.96 -6.55 5.23
CA ALA A 260 -3.75 -6.10 5.90
C ALA A 260 -2.61 -7.12 5.77
N GLU A 261 -2.91 -8.42 5.83
CA GLU A 261 -1.95 -9.51 5.66
C GLU A 261 -1.41 -9.58 4.22
N ILE A 262 -2.25 -9.37 3.20
CA ILE A 262 -1.81 -9.15 1.81
C ILE A 262 -0.82 -7.97 1.75
N GLY A 263 -1.15 -6.86 2.41
CA GLY A 263 -0.29 -5.67 2.47
C GLY A 263 1.06 -5.93 3.15
N MET A 264 1.08 -6.84 4.13
CA MET A 264 2.29 -7.33 4.80
C MET A 264 2.98 -8.47 4.06
N THR A 265 2.45 -8.90 2.91
CA THR A 265 2.90 -10.08 2.14
C THR A 265 2.85 -11.40 2.92
N ASP A 266 2.04 -11.48 3.97
CA ASP A 266 1.79 -12.69 4.75
C ASP A 266 0.69 -13.53 4.07
N TRP A 267 1.08 -14.13 2.94
CA TRP A 267 0.15 -14.79 2.02
C TRP A 267 -0.58 -15.99 2.67
N ASP A 268 0.08 -16.74 3.55
CA ASP A 268 -0.52 -17.92 4.19
C ASP A 268 -1.68 -17.53 5.10
N LYS A 269 -1.51 -16.47 5.91
CA LYS A 269 -2.59 -15.99 6.77
C LYS A 269 -3.73 -15.36 5.96
N ALA A 270 -3.39 -14.57 4.94
CA ALA A 270 -4.41 -14.00 4.06
C ALA A 270 -5.27 -15.09 3.39
N ILE A 271 -4.64 -16.18 2.93
CA ILE A 271 -5.35 -17.34 2.37
C ILE A 271 -6.26 -17.97 3.42
N ALA A 272 -5.82 -18.11 4.66
CA ALA A 272 -6.62 -18.67 5.74
C ALA A 272 -7.86 -17.80 6.03
N ASP A 273 -7.68 -16.48 6.15
CA ASP A 273 -8.77 -15.54 6.41
C ASP A 273 -9.79 -15.50 5.28
N PHE A 274 -9.36 -15.37 4.02
CA PHE A 274 -10.29 -15.40 2.89
C PHE A 274 -10.94 -16.77 2.70
N THR A 275 -10.27 -17.86 3.10
CA THR A 275 -10.90 -19.18 3.15
C THR A 275 -12.02 -19.24 4.20
N ALA A 276 -11.81 -18.68 5.38
CA ALA A 276 -12.84 -18.59 6.41
C ALA A 276 -14.03 -17.74 5.92
N VAL A 277 -13.78 -16.62 5.23
CA VAL A 277 -14.85 -15.81 4.59
C VAL A 277 -15.64 -16.64 3.58
N ILE A 278 -14.98 -17.36 2.68
CA ILE A 278 -15.62 -18.20 1.66
C ILE A 278 -16.45 -19.34 2.29
N GLN A 279 -16.01 -19.92 3.41
CA GLN A 279 -16.76 -20.96 4.10
C GLN A 279 -18.11 -20.45 4.63
N VAL A 280 -18.17 -19.19 5.06
CA VAL A 280 -19.42 -18.57 5.55
C VAL A 280 -20.23 -17.95 4.40
N GLN A 281 -19.56 -17.37 3.42
CA GLN A 281 -20.15 -16.69 2.26
C GLN A 281 -19.60 -17.28 0.96
N PRO A 282 -20.12 -18.43 0.50
CA PRO A 282 -19.60 -19.14 -0.69
C PRO A 282 -19.88 -18.41 -2.02
N ASN A 283 -20.69 -17.35 -2.00
CA ASN A 283 -20.97 -16.50 -3.16
C ASN A 283 -20.25 -15.14 -3.07
N ASP A 284 -19.15 -15.06 -2.34
CA ASP A 284 -18.36 -13.84 -2.22
C ASP A 284 -17.25 -13.76 -3.28
N ALA A 285 -17.52 -13.02 -4.37
CA ALA A 285 -16.56 -12.85 -5.46
C ALA A 285 -15.23 -12.24 -5.01
N GLN A 286 -15.28 -11.23 -4.13
CA GLN A 286 -14.07 -10.53 -3.68
C GLN A 286 -13.18 -11.44 -2.83
N ALA A 287 -13.77 -12.29 -1.97
CA ALA A 287 -12.99 -13.23 -1.17
C ALA A 287 -12.23 -14.24 -2.05
N TYR A 288 -12.88 -14.77 -3.10
CA TYR A 288 -12.20 -15.60 -4.10
C TYR A 288 -11.10 -14.83 -4.83
N GLU A 289 -11.37 -13.62 -5.30
CA GLU A 289 -10.37 -12.79 -5.98
C GLU A 289 -9.13 -12.54 -5.10
N ARG A 290 -9.32 -12.16 -3.83
CA ARG A 290 -8.21 -11.89 -2.91
C ARG A 290 -7.44 -13.14 -2.52
N ARG A 291 -8.11 -14.27 -2.31
CA ARG A 291 -7.44 -15.55 -2.09
C ARG A 291 -6.67 -16.00 -3.33
N GLY A 292 -7.25 -15.83 -4.52
CA GLY A 292 -6.59 -16.11 -5.80
C GLY A 292 -5.33 -15.27 -6.00
N PHE A 293 -5.37 -13.99 -5.62
CA PHE A 293 -4.20 -13.12 -5.61
C PHE A 293 -3.10 -13.63 -4.69
N ALA A 294 -3.42 -13.96 -3.43
CA ALA A 294 -2.45 -14.50 -2.48
C ALA A 294 -1.87 -15.85 -2.94
N LEU A 295 -2.70 -16.75 -3.50
CA LEU A 295 -2.25 -18.02 -4.08
C LEU A 295 -1.28 -17.81 -5.26
N ARG A 296 -1.57 -16.86 -6.14
CA ARG A 296 -0.67 -16.50 -7.25
C ARG A 296 0.67 -16.00 -6.74
N SER A 297 0.67 -15.15 -5.71
CA SER A 297 1.90 -14.66 -5.06
C SER A 297 2.73 -15.78 -4.43
N GLN A 298 2.09 -16.87 -4.00
CA GLN A 298 2.76 -18.09 -3.56
C GLN A 298 3.13 -19.06 -4.70
N LYS A 299 2.98 -18.64 -5.96
CA LYS A 299 3.21 -19.48 -7.14
C LYS A 299 2.26 -20.69 -7.27
N LYS A 300 1.14 -20.70 -6.52
CA LYS A 300 0.08 -21.71 -6.59
C LYS A 300 -0.90 -21.35 -7.71
N TYR A 301 -0.40 -21.30 -8.94
CA TYR A 301 -1.12 -20.71 -10.09
C TYR A 301 -2.44 -21.38 -10.44
N GLN A 302 -2.51 -22.72 -10.34
CA GLN A 302 -3.75 -23.46 -10.62
C GLN A 302 -4.85 -23.13 -9.61
N GLY A 303 -4.50 -23.03 -8.32
CA GLY A 303 -5.43 -22.60 -7.28
C GLY A 303 -5.91 -21.16 -7.50
N ALA A 304 -5.00 -20.28 -7.88
CA ALA A 304 -5.34 -18.90 -8.21
C ALA A 304 -6.33 -18.80 -9.38
N ILE A 305 -6.11 -19.56 -10.45
CA ILE A 305 -7.01 -19.62 -11.61
C ILE A 305 -8.39 -20.16 -11.22
N ALA A 306 -8.44 -21.20 -10.38
CA ALA A 306 -9.71 -21.74 -9.90
C ALA A 306 -10.50 -20.68 -9.11
N ASP A 307 -9.83 -19.95 -8.22
CA ASP A 307 -10.45 -18.88 -7.44
C ASP A 307 -10.89 -17.70 -8.31
N TYR A 308 -10.05 -17.22 -9.24
CA TYR A 308 -10.46 -16.16 -10.16
C TYR A 308 -11.63 -16.59 -11.06
N THR A 309 -11.64 -17.85 -11.49
CA THR A 309 -12.77 -18.40 -12.26
C THR A 309 -14.04 -18.39 -11.42
N LYS A 310 -13.95 -18.81 -10.16
CA LYS A 310 -15.11 -18.79 -9.28
C LYS A 310 -15.62 -17.37 -9.00
N SER A 311 -14.71 -16.42 -8.80
CA SER A 311 -15.06 -14.99 -8.70
C SER A 311 -15.82 -14.51 -9.93
N LEU A 312 -15.32 -14.82 -11.14
CA LEU A 312 -15.93 -14.39 -12.41
C LEU A 312 -17.27 -15.07 -12.71
N GLU A 313 -17.49 -16.30 -12.24
CA GLU A 313 -18.80 -16.97 -12.27
C GLU A 313 -19.84 -16.25 -11.41
N ILE A 314 -19.43 -15.75 -10.25
CA ILE A 314 -20.31 -15.02 -9.33
C ILE A 314 -20.61 -13.62 -9.88
N LYS A 315 -19.56 -12.88 -10.27
CA LYS A 315 -19.66 -11.54 -10.81
C LYS A 315 -18.55 -11.31 -11.85
N PRO A 316 -18.90 -11.08 -13.13
CA PRO A 316 -17.94 -10.65 -14.13
C PRO A 316 -17.28 -9.33 -13.74
N ASP A 317 -15.95 -9.28 -13.80
CA ASP A 317 -15.16 -8.13 -13.35
C ASP A 317 -13.91 -7.97 -14.24
N PRO A 318 -13.68 -6.79 -14.84
CA PRO A 318 -12.57 -6.57 -15.76
C PRO A 318 -11.19 -6.78 -15.11
N ASP A 319 -11.04 -6.42 -13.84
CA ASP A 319 -9.76 -6.55 -13.12
C ASP A 319 -9.46 -8.02 -12.83
N VAL A 320 -10.50 -8.81 -12.54
CA VAL A 320 -10.35 -10.25 -12.31
C VAL A 320 -10.03 -11.00 -13.60
N TYR A 321 -10.64 -10.62 -14.72
CA TYR A 321 -10.23 -11.10 -16.04
C TYR A 321 -8.76 -10.79 -16.31
N ALA A 322 -8.31 -9.55 -16.08
CA ALA A 322 -6.91 -9.17 -16.28
C ALA A 322 -5.95 -9.97 -15.39
N LYS A 323 -6.29 -10.14 -14.10
CA LYS A 323 -5.50 -10.94 -13.14
C LYS A 323 -5.40 -12.42 -13.54
N ARG A 324 -6.49 -13.02 -14.01
CA ARG A 324 -6.50 -14.41 -14.49
C ARG A 324 -5.76 -14.56 -15.81
N GLY A 325 -5.97 -13.65 -16.76
CA GLY A 325 -5.27 -13.60 -18.04
C GLY A 325 -3.76 -13.45 -17.88
N TYR A 326 -3.32 -12.59 -16.95
CA TYR A 326 -1.90 -12.49 -16.57
C TYR A 326 -1.35 -13.79 -16.01
N THR A 327 -2.14 -14.48 -15.18
CA THR A 327 -1.71 -15.76 -14.61
C THR A 327 -1.53 -16.83 -15.70
N TYR A 328 -2.44 -16.88 -16.68
CA TYR A 328 -2.32 -17.77 -17.83
C TYR A 328 -1.09 -17.47 -18.69
N VAL A 329 -0.90 -16.21 -19.10
CA VAL A 329 0.16 -15.82 -20.03
C VAL A 329 1.54 -15.91 -19.40
N THR A 330 1.70 -15.35 -18.21
CA THR A 330 3.04 -15.18 -17.61
C THR A 330 3.54 -16.45 -16.93
N TYR A 331 2.65 -17.20 -16.26
CA TYR A 331 3.09 -18.33 -15.43
C TYR A 331 2.78 -19.70 -16.03
N LEU A 332 1.71 -19.81 -16.83
CA LEU A 332 1.34 -21.08 -17.48
C LEU A 332 1.67 -21.12 -18.98
N GLN A 333 2.04 -19.99 -19.58
CA GLN A 333 2.28 -19.84 -21.01
C GLN A 333 1.07 -20.30 -21.87
N ASP A 334 -0.14 -20.20 -21.32
CA ASP A 334 -1.41 -20.45 -22.01
C ASP A 334 -1.91 -19.13 -22.61
N TYR A 335 -1.32 -18.77 -23.75
CA TYR A 335 -1.59 -17.49 -24.39
C TYR A 335 -3.02 -17.41 -24.91
N GLU A 336 -3.58 -18.52 -25.39
CA GLU A 336 -4.94 -18.60 -25.90
C GLU A 336 -5.97 -18.21 -24.83
N LYS A 337 -5.89 -18.79 -23.64
CA LYS A 337 -6.81 -18.43 -22.54
C LYS A 337 -6.56 -17.01 -22.03
N GLY A 338 -5.31 -16.58 -21.93
CA GLY A 338 -5.02 -15.23 -21.45
C GLY A 338 -5.45 -14.13 -22.41
N ILE A 339 -5.32 -14.34 -23.73
CA ILE A 339 -5.86 -13.44 -24.76
C ILE A 339 -7.38 -13.33 -24.62
N ALA A 340 -8.08 -14.45 -24.43
CA ALA A 340 -9.53 -14.44 -24.25
C ALA A 340 -9.95 -13.62 -23.02
N ASP A 341 -9.23 -13.75 -21.90
CA ASP A 341 -9.48 -12.96 -20.69
C ASP A 341 -9.21 -11.47 -20.90
N TYR A 342 -8.07 -11.09 -21.51
CA TYR A 342 -7.77 -9.69 -21.81
C TYR A 342 -8.80 -9.06 -22.75
N GLN A 343 -9.33 -9.83 -23.72
CA GLN A 343 -10.43 -9.36 -24.56
C GLN A 343 -11.71 -9.11 -23.77
N GLN A 344 -12.02 -9.92 -22.75
CA GLN A 344 -13.16 -9.64 -21.86
C GLN A 344 -12.93 -8.38 -21.03
N THR A 345 -11.73 -8.18 -20.48
CA THR A 345 -11.37 -6.93 -19.80
C THR A 345 -11.59 -5.74 -20.71
N LEU A 346 -11.05 -5.74 -21.93
CA LEU A 346 -11.17 -4.61 -22.87
C LEU A 346 -12.58 -4.44 -23.45
N LYS A 347 -13.41 -5.47 -23.43
CA LYS A 347 -14.84 -5.35 -23.77
C LYS A 347 -15.60 -4.52 -22.72
N ILE A 348 -15.23 -4.65 -21.44
CA ILE A 348 -15.87 -3.96 -20.32
C ILE A 348 -15.20 -2.59 -20.08
N ASN A 349 -13.87 -2.54 -20.14
CA ASN A 349 -13.05 -1.35 -19.98
C ASN A 349 -12.10 -1.16 -21.19
N PRO A 350 -12.58 -0.56 -22.29
CA PRO A 350 -11.79 -0.41 -23.52
C PRO A 350 -10.52 0.43 -23.38
N ASN A 351 -10.46 1.31 -22.37
CA ASN A 351 -9.39 2.27 -22.17
C ASN A 351 -8.29 1.76 -21.22
N ASP A 352 -8.35 0.50 -20.79
CA ASP A 352 -7.29 -0.12 -19.98
C ASP A 352 -6.02 -0.33 -20.83
N TYR A 353 -5.12 0.65 -20.75
CA TYR A 353 -3.85 0.65 -21.49
C TYR A 353 -2.96 -0.55 -21.13
N ASP A 354 -2.90 -0.93 -19.85
CA ASP A 354 -2.04 -2.02 -19.41
C ASP A 354 -2.52 -3.36 -19.99
N THR A 355 -3.82 -3.60 -19.95
CA THR A 355 -4.41 -4.78 -20.59
C THR A 355 -4.22 -4.78 -22.11
N GLN A 356 -4.30 -3.63 -22.79
CA GLN A 356 -4.00 -3.55 -24.23
C GLN A 356 -2.56 -4.00 -24.53
N GLN A 357 -1.58 -3.54 -23.74
CA GLN A 357 -0.18 -3.96 -23.90
C GLN A 357 -0.01 -5.46 -23.64
N ARG A 358 -0.63 -5.99 -22.58
CA ARG A 358 -0.57 -7.42 -22.26
C ARG A 358 -1.23 -8.30 -23.34
N LEU A 359 -2.32 -7.83 -23.94
CA LEU A 359 -2.97 -8.49 -25.06
C LEU A 359 -2.04 -8.55 -26.27
N GLN A 360 -1.43 -7.43 -26.65
CA GLN A 360 -0.49 -7.37 -27.77
C GLN A 360 0.72 -8.28 -27.54
N TYR A 361 1.26 -8.27 -26.31
CA TYR A 361 2.33 -9.17 -25.90
C TYR A 361 1.92 -10.63 -26.11
N ALA A 362 0.78 -11.05 -25.55
CA ALA A 362 0.33 -12.43 -25.64
C ALA A 362 0.09 -12.88 -27.10
N GLN A 363 -0.46 -11.99 -27.95
CA GLN A 363 -0.67 -12.24 -29.37
C GLN A 363 0.65 -12.44 -30.13
N ASN A 364 1.66 -11.61 -29.86
CA ASN A 364 2.97 -11.72 -30.52
C ASN A 364 3.66 -13.05 -30.19
N PHE A 365 3.61 -13.48 -28.92
CA PHE A 365 4.19 -14.75 -28.51
C PHE A 365 3.44 -15.95 -29.12
N LEU A 366 2.11 -15.90 -29.15
CA LEU A 366 1.31 -16.94 -29.80
C LEU A 366 1.61 -17.02 -31.30
N ALA A 367 1.73 -15.88 -31.98
CA ALA A 367 2.09 -15.82 -33.39
C ALA A 367 3.50 -16.38 -33.65
N ALA A 368 4.48 -16.03 -32.80
CA ALA A 368 5.84 -16.55 -32.92
C ALA A 368 5.91 -18.06 -32.69
N LYS A 369 5.15 -18.60 -31.75
CA LYS A 369 5.05 -20.05 -31.49
C LYS A 369 4.45 -20.82 -32.67
N ASN A 370 3.53 -20.19 -33.39
CA ASN A 370 2.86 -20.75 -34.56
C ASN A 370 3.57 -20.45 -35.88
N ALA A 371 4.64 -19.66 -35.87
CA ALA A 371 5.37 -19.30 -37.07
C ALA A 371 6.07 -20.54 -37.66
N PRO A 372 6.14 -20.68 -38.99
CA PRO A 372 6.97 -21.70 -39.62
C PRO A 372 8.42 -21.54 -39.16
N PRO A 373 9.20 -22.64 -39.05
CA PRO A 373 10.63 -22.52 -38.78
C PRO A 373 11.26 -21.57 -39.81
N PRO A 374 12.21 -20.71 -39.38
CA PRO A 374 12.82 -19.77 -40.30
C PRO A 374 13.33 -20.53 -41.51
N SER A 375 12.90 -20.09 -42.70
CA SER A 375 13.39 -20.64 -43.96
C SER A 375 14.92 -20.66 -43.91
N ALA A 376 15.52 -21.83 -44.18
CA ALA A 376 16.96 -22.01 -44.20
C ALA A 376 17.61 -20.82 -44.92
N PRO A 377 18.74 -20.26 -44.40
CA PRO A 377 19.35 -19.09 -45.01
C PRO A 377 19.49 -19.35 -46.50
N THR A 378 18.81 -18.54 -47.31
CA THR A 378 18.90 -18.63 -48.76
C THR A 378 20.39 -18.65 -49.06
N PRO A 379 20.92 -19.66 -49.78
CA PRO A 379 22.35 -19.75 -50.04
C PRO A 379 22.77 -18.39 -50.57
N THR A 380 23.69 -17.74 -49.85
CA THR A 380 24.21 -16.44 -50.25
C THR A 380 24.62 -16.60 -51.71
N PRO A 381 24.09 -15.80 -52.65
CA PRO A 381 24.43 -15.97 -54.05
C PRO A 381 25.95 -15.95 -54.13
N SER A 382 26.55 -17.04 -54.62
CA SER A 382 27.99 -17.14 -54.82
C SER A 382 28.44 -15.85 -55.47
N PRO A 383 29.48 -15.16 -54.96
CA PRO A 383 29.88 -13.86 -55.48
C PRO A 383 30.03 -14.00 -56.99
N GLY A 384 29.14 -13.35 -57.74
CA GLY A 384 29.15 -13.41 -59.19
C GLY A 384 30.52 -12.99 -59.66
N LEU A 385 31.04 -13.65 -60.70
CA LEU A 385 32.38 -13.40 -61.24
C LEU A 385 32.65 -11.92 -61.59
N MET A 386 31.59 -11.11 -61.69
CA MET A 386 31.58 -9.66 -61.92
C MET A 386 31.44 -8.85 -60.63
N THR A 387 32.30 -9.07 -59.63
CA THR A 387 32.47 -8.07 -58.57
C THR A 387 33.20 -6.85 -59.15
N PRO A 388 32.97 -5.61 -58.65
CA PRO A 388 33.70 -4.43 -59.10
C PRO A 388 35.23 -4.61 -59.03
N MET A 389 35.69 -5.43 -58.08
CA MET A 389 37.08 -5.82 -57.90
C MET A 389 37.60 -6.70 -59.05
N ASN A 390 36.84 -7.69 -59.51
CA ASN A 390 37.22 -8.54 -60.64
C ASN A 390 37.21 -7.79 -61.97
N VAL A 391 36.29 -6.83 -62.14
CA VAL A 391 36.27 -5.91 -63.30
C VAL A 391 37.51 -5.01 -63.30
N GLY A 392 37.90 -4.49 -62.13
CA GLY A 392 39.14 -3.72 -61.96
C GLY A 392 40.40 -4.52 -62.32
N ILE A 393 40.49 -5.77 -61.85
CA ILE A 393 41.61 -6.67 -62.18
C ILE A 393 41.64 -6.95 -63.69
N GLY A 394 40.49 -7.21 -64.32
CA GLY A 394 40.40 -7.43 -65.77
C GLY A 394 40.89 -6.24 -66.60
N LEU A 395 40.53 -5.01 -66.21
CA LEU A 395 41.00 -3.79 -66.89
C LEU A 395 42.51 -3.58 -66.74
N VAL A 396 43.07 -3.84 -65.56
CA VAL A 396 44.52 -3.74 -65.35
C VAL A 396 45.29 -4.75 -66.19
N VAL A 397 44.82 -6.00 -66.26
CA VAL A 397 45.43 -7.04 -67.11
C VAL A 397 45.37 -6.64 -68.58
N LEU A 398 44.23 -6.11 -69.05
CA LEU A 398 44.08 -5.64 -70.42
C LEU A 398 45.07 -4.50 -70.75
N LEU A 399 45.22 -3.52 -69.85
CA LEU A 399 46.16 -2.41 -70.02
C LEU A 399 47.62 -2.88 -70.05
N VAL A 400 47.99 -3.85 -69.21
CA VAL A 400 49.33 -4.45 -69.22
C VAL A 400 49.58 -5.20 -70.54
N LEU A 401 48.60 -5.97 -71.04
CA LEU A 401 48.73 -6.65 -72.33
C LEU A 401 48.89 -5.66 -73.49
N VAL A 402 48.13 -4.57 -73.50
CA VAL A 402 48.28 -3.50 -74.49
C VAL A 402 49.66 -2.85 -74.40
N ALA A 403 50.17 -2.59 -73.20
CA ALA A 403 51.51 -2.04 -73.00
C ALA A 403 52.62 -2.99 -73.47
N ILE A 404 52.48 -4.31 -73.23
CA ILE A 404 53.41 -5.34 -73.72
C ILE A 404 53.40 -5.39 -75.25
N ILE A 405 52.21 -5.42 -75.87
CA ILE A 405 52.08 -5.41 -77.33
C ILE A 405 52.75 -4.14 -77.90
N PHE A 406 52.49 -2.98 -77.32
CA PHE A 406 53.11 -1.72 -77.75
C PHE A 406 54.64 -1.71 -77.57
N ALA A 407 55.15 -2.32 -76.50
CA ALA A 407 56.59 -2.48 -76.27
C ALA A 407 57.25 -3.42 -77.27
N ILE A 408 56.58 -4.52 -77.65
CA ILE A 408 57.05 -5.45 -78.70
C ILE A 408 57.04 -4.77 -80.07
N SER A 409 55.98 -4.03 -80.41
CA SER A 409 55.90 -3.27 -81.67
C SER A 409 56.96 -2.18 -81.80
N ARG A 410 57.47 -1.64 -80.68
CA ARG A 410 58.58 -0.67 -80.68
C ARG A 410 59.98 -1.29 -80.73
N ARG A 411 60.14 -2.57 -80.36
CA ARG A 411 61.44 -3.28 -80.39
C ARG A 411 61.77 -3.97 -81.72
N GLY A 412 60.81 -4.09 -82.65
CA GLY A 412 61.01 -4.73 -83.96
C GLY A 412 61.52 -3.83 -85.08
N ARG A 413 62.14 -2.68 -84.77
CA ARG A 413 62.59 -1.72 -85.81
C ARG A 413 63.98 -1.15 -85.46
N GLY A 414 65.00 -1.99 -85.59
CA GLY A 414 66.41 -1.58 -85.51
C GLY A 414 67.36 -2.77 -85.58
N SER A 415 68.21 -2.77 -86.62
CA SER A 415 69.29 -3.72 -86.98
C SER A 415 68.81 -5.13 -87.37
N ASP A 416 69.18 -5.71 -88.51
CA ASP A 416 70.55 -5.94 -88.96
C ASP A 416 70.66 -5.93 -90.50
N ASP A 417 71.48 -5.03 -91.03
CA ASP A 417 72.15 -5.21 -92.33
C ASP A 417 73.60 -5.62 -92.03
N GLU A 418 74.14 -6.47 -92.90
CA GLU A 418 75.56 -6.64 -93.22
C GLU A 418 76.27 -7.97 -92.83
N ALA A 419 76.61 -8.68 -93.92
CA ALA A 419 77.84 -9.40 -94.22
C ALA A 419 78.14 -10.81 -93.67
N ASP A 420 78.20 -11.71 -94.65
CA ASP A 420 79.36 -12.51 -95.04
C ASP A 420 79.41 -14.03 -94.77
N ALA A 421 79.45 -14.73 -95.91
CA ALA A 421 80.42 -15.74 -96.34
C ALA A 421 80.61 -17.04 -95.53
N SER A 422 80.34 -18.16 -96.22
CA SER A 422 81.23 -19.34 -96.38
C SER A 422 80.35 -20.56 -96.71
N SER A 423 80.24 -20.94 -97.99
CA SER A 423 81.04 -22.00 -98.64
C SER A 423 80.60 -23.43 -98.31
N GLY A 424 80.15 -24.14 -99.35
CA GLY A 424 79.87 -25.58 -99.29
C GLY A 424 79.00 -26.11 -100.42
N ARG A 425 79.37 -25.85 -101.68
CA ARG A 425 78.74 -26.41 -102.89
C ARG A 425 79.43 -27.73 -103.26
N ILE A 426 78.65 -28.78 -103.53
CA ILE A 426 79.08 -29.88 -104.40
C ILE A 426 78.58 -29.58 -105.81
N ARG A 427 79.56 -29.50 -106.71
CA ARG A 427 79.56 -29.38 -108.18
C ARG A 427 79.16 -28.05 -108.82
#